data_AF-A0A0G1PBW8-F1
#
_entry.id   AF-A0A0G1PBW8-F1
#
_cell.length_a   1.000
_cell.length_b   1.000
_cell.length_c   1.000
_cell.angle_alpha   90.00
_cell.angle_beta   90.00
_cell.angle_gamma   90.00
#
_symmetry.space_group_name_H-M   'P 1'
#
loop_
_entity.id
_entity.type
_entity.pdbx_description
1 polymer ?
#
loop_
_entity_poly.entity_id
_entity_poly.type
_entity_poly.pdbx_seq_one_letter_code
_entity_poly.pdbx_strand_id
1 'polypeptide(L)'
;MTIIPYQDYLDGTAKVLQESQTETERYEVEVLGREFIVNPGVFSPKYFEDTAFFAAEVPKLVKPKDDFLEIGSGTGIVLVHTALSGVNKGIGIDISHGAYLNTLANIRKHGLQKKVTVRHGDLYDPLSADEKFDVIFWNTPFGFVDRYNLTVFEKAVFDPGYQATERYIIQGRNHLKPYGRLLIGFSTTLGRFDLLQKFLQQSDFTVRLAAKTASMETHPVFFELFEATPLT
;
A
#
# COMPACT_ATOMS: atom_id res chain seq x y z
N MET A 1 13.59 -18.25 -22.14
CA MET A 1 12.76 -17.19 -21.53
C MET A 1 13.35 -15.87 -21.96
N THR A 2 12.57 -15.04 -22.67
CA THR A 2 13.01 -13.70 -23.07
C THR A 2 13.01 -12.84 -21.82
N ILE A 3 14.15 -12.21 -21.50
CA ILE A 3 14.24 -11.28 -20.37
C ILE A 3 13.57 -9.99 -20.82
N ILE A 4 12.49 -9.59 -20.16
CA ILE A 4 11.83 -8.30 -20.40
C ILE A 4 12.72 -7.21 -19.79
N PRO A 5 13.15 -6.18 -20.55
CA PRO A 5 13.83 -5.02 -20.01
C PRO A 5 13.04 -4.35 -18.89
N TYR A 6 13.72 -3.88 -17.85
CA TYR A 6 13.08 -3.20 -16.71
C TYR A 6 12.19 -2.02 -17.15
N GLN A 7 12.63 -1.27 -18.16
CA GLN A 7 11.88 -0.14 -18.70
C GLN A 7 10.51 -0.56 -19.26
N ASP A 8 10.41 -1.72 -19.90
CA ASP A 8 9.17 -2.21 -20.49
C ASP A 8 8.11 -2.47 -19.42
N TYR A 9 8.51 -2.91 -18.22
CA TYR A 9 7.63 -3.06 -17.07
C TYR A 9 7.10 -1.72 -16.54
N LEU A 10 7.97 -0.70 -16.50
CA LEU A 10 7.56 0.65 -16.08
C LEU A 10 6.60 1.26 -17.10
N ASP A 11 6.89 1.11 -18.40
CA ASP A 11 6.04 1.61 -19.49
C ASP A 11 4.68 0.91 -19.50
N GLY A 12 4.66 -0.42 -19.28
CA GLY A 12 3.43 -1.18 -19.10
C GLY A 12 2.60 -0.69 -17.92
N THR A 13 3.24 -0.45 -16.78
CA THR A 13 2.59 0.11 -15.58
C THR A 13 2.02 1.50 -15.84
N ALA A 14 2.78 2.38 -16.50
CA ALA A 14 2.34 3.72 -16.87
C ALA A 14 1.14 3.68 -17.83
N LYS A 15 1.13 2.74 -18.78
CA LYS A 15 0.02 2.54 -19.72
C LYS A 15 -1.25 2.10 -18.99
N VAL A 16 -1.19 1.09 -18.13
CA VAL A 16 -2.34 0.65 -17.32
C VAL A 16 -2.85 1.77 -16.42
N LEU A 17 -1.93 2.54 -15.82
CA LEU A 17 -2.27 3.72 -15.03
C LEU A 17 -3.01 4.76 -15.88
N GLN A 18 -2.55 5.05 -17.10
CA GLN A 18 -3.23 5.97 -18.02
C GLN A 18 -4.61 5.44 -18.46
N GLU A 19 -4.73 4.16 -18.76
CA GLU A 19 -6.00 3.51 -19.08
C GLU A 19 -7.00 3.64 -17.93
N SER A 20 -6.55 3.51 -16.67
CA SER A 20 -7.43 3.69 -15.52
C SER A 20 -8.03 5.10 -15.40
N GLN A 21 -7.41 6.11 -16.03
CA GLN A 21 -7.92 7.48 -16.04
C GLN A 21 -9.08 7.71 -17.01
N THR A 22 -9.42 6.73 -17.86
CA THR A 22 -10.63 6.83 -18.69
C THR A 22 -11.91 6.72 -17.87
N GLU A 23 -11.81 6.24 -16.62
CA GLU A 23 -12.91 6.22 -15.67
C GLU A 23 -13.19 7.62 -15.11
N THR A 24 -14.10 8.35 -15.75
CA THR A 24 -14.45 9.73 -15.36
C THR A 24 -15.58 9.80 -14.33
N GLU A 25 -16.26 8.69 -14.08
CA GLU A 25 -17.39 8.59 -13.15
C GLU A 25 -17.08 7.62 -12.01
N ARG A 26 -17.79 7.78 -10.89
CA ARG A 26 -17.72 6.81 -9.79
C ARG A 26 -18.31 5.47 -10.23
N TYR A 27 -17.63 4.38 -9.88
CA TYR A 27 -18.13 3.02 -10.07
C TYR A 27 -17.88 2.15 -8.83
N GLU A 28 -18.39 0.92 -8.86
CA GLU A 28 -18.15 -0.08 -7.82
C GLU A 28 -17.38 -1.28 -8.37
N VAL A 29 -16.62 -1.91 -7.49
CA VAL A 29 -15.85 -3.14 -7.74
C VAL A 29 -16.10 -4.12 -6.60
N GLU A 30 -16.14 -5.41 -6.90
CA GLU A 30 -16.18 -6.44 -5.87
C GLU A 30 -14.77 -6.96 -5.59
N VAL A 31 -14.33 -6.91 -4.33
CA VAL A 31 -13.05 -7.48 -3.88
C VAL A 31 -13.28 -8.36 -2.66
N LEU A 32 -13.01 -9.66 -2.82
CA LEU A 32 -13.20 -10.69 -1.80
C LEU A 32 -14.64 -10.73 -1.24
N GLY A 33 -15.63 -10.69 -2.13
CA GLY A 33 -17.05 -10.78 -1.77
C GLY A 33 -17.64 -9.52 -1.13
N ARG A 34 -16.99 -8.35 -1.32
CA ARG A 34 -17.45 -7.05 -0.81
C ARG A 34 -17.37 -5.99 -1.88
N GLU A 35 -18.38 -5.15 -1.96
CA GLU A 35 -18.44 -4.02 -2.89
C GLU A 35 -17.71 -2.80 -2.35
N PHE A 36 -16.90 -2.18 -3.18
CA PHE A 36 -16.16 -0.97 -2.88
C PHE A 36 -16.41 0.08 -3.94
N ILE A 37 -16.58 1.32 -3.48
CA ILE A 37 -16.64 2.50 -4.32
C ILE A 37 -15.23 2.81 -4.84
N VAL A 38 -15.12 3.14 -6.12
CA VAL A 38 -13.91 3.72 -6.73
C VAL A 38 -14.29 5.07 -7.34
N ASN A 39 -13.64 6.13 -6.87
CA ASN A 39 -13.78 7.47 -7.41
C ASN A 39 -12.80 7.68 -8.58
N PRO A 40 -13.14 8.55 -9.54
CA PRO A 40 -12.22 8.96 -10.61
C PRO A 40 -10.87 9.45 -10.07
N GLY A 41 -9.79 9.08 -10.73
CA GLY A 41 -8.43 9.50 -10.36
C GLY A 41 -7.88 8.86 -9.09
N VAL A 42 -8.45 7.74 -8.63
CA VAL A 42 -7.91 6.91 -7.54
C VAL A 42 -7.40 5.59 -8.11
N PHE A 43 -6.27 5.10 -7.60
CA PHE A 43 -5.72 3.80 -7.97
C PHE A 43 -6.79 2.71 -7.82
N SER A 44 -7.00 1.93 -8.89
CA SER A 44 -8.18 1.09 -9.00
C SER A 44 -7.85 -0.41 -9.05
N PRO A 45 -8.49 -1.24 -8.20
CA PRO A 45 -8.35 -2.69 -8.25
C PRO A 45 -8.97 -3.31 -9.52
N LYS A 46 -9.71 -2.54 -10.33
CA LYS A 46 -10.18 -2.98 -11.66
C LYS A 46 -9.00 -3.19 -12.63
N TYR A 47 -7.93 -2.42 -12.45
CA TYR A 47 -6.77 -2.40 -13.34
C TYR A 47 -5.53 -3.03 -12.72
N PHE A 48 -5.46 -3.11 -11.40
CA PHE A 48 -4.32 -3.64 -10.66
C PHE A 48 -4.76 -4.78 -9.73
N GLU A 49 -4.31 -6.00 -10.04
CA GLU A 49 -4.73 -7.24 -9.36
C GLU A 49 -4.17 -7.38 -7.93
N ASP A 50 -3.08 -6.67 -7.65
CA ASP A 50 -2.33 -6.72 -6.39
C ASP A 50 -3.18 -6.35 -5.16
N THR A 51 -4.16 -5.47 -5.34
CA THR A 51 -5.06 -5.02 -4.26
C THR A 51 -5.82 -6.20 -3.63
N ALA A 52 -6.33 -7.14 -4.43
CA ALA A 52 -7.06 -8.29 -3.92
C ALA A 52 -6.15 -9.23 -3.12
N PHE A 53 -4.90 -9.39 -3.56
CA PHE A 53 -3.88 -10.16 -2.85
C PHE A 53 -3.58 -9.55 -1.48
N PHE A 54 -3.26 -8.25 -1.42
CA PHE A 54 -2.95 -7.61 -0.14
C PHE A 54 -4.15 -7.56 0.81
N ALA A 55 -5.36 -7.36 0.27
CA ALA A 55 -6.60 -7.41 1.05
C ALA A 55 -6.86 -8.79 1.67
N ALA A 56 -6.38 -9.87 1.04
CA ALA A 56 -6.50 -11.24 1.57
C ALA A 56 -5.40 -11.56 2.59
N GLU A 57 -4.17 -11.10 2.36
CA GLU A 57 -3.00 -11.51 3.15
C GLU A 57 -2.72 -10.63 4.36
N VAL A 58 -2.86 -9.29 4.25
CA VAL A 58 -2.60 -8.36 5.36
C VAL A 58 -3.42 -8.69 6.61
N PRO A 59 -4.74 -8.96 6.53
CA PRO A 59 -5.52 -9.27 7.71
C PRO A 59 -5.08 -10.54 8.45
N LYS A 60 -4.40 -11.49 7.79
CA LYS A 60 -3.87 -12.71 8.44
C LYS A 60 -2.64 -12.41 9.30
N LEU A 61 -1.95 -11.31 9.00
CA LEU A 61 -0.79 -10.83 9.75
C LEU A 61 -1.17 -9.75 10.77
N VAL A 62 -2.45 -9.47 11.00
CA VAL A 62 -2.92 -8.51 12.00
C VAL A 62 -3.74 -9.26 13.05
N LYS A 63 -3.37 -9.12 14.32
CA LYS A 63 -4.08 -9.81 15.41
C LYS A 63 -5.33 -9.04 15.81
N PRO A 64 -6.38 -9.71 16.31
CA PRO A 64 -7.50 -9.02 16.93
C PRO A 64 -6.99 -8.07 18.03
N LYS A 65 -7.53 -6.85 18.04
CA LYS A 65 -7.13 -5.74 18.93
C LYS A 65 -5.76 -5.09 18.66
N ASP A 66 -5.08 -5.43 17.57
CA ASP A 66 -3.93 -4.63 17.11
C ASP A 66 -4.39 -3.21 16.73
N ASP A 67 -3.53 -2.22 16.95
CA ASP A 67 -3.66 -0.89 16.36
C ASP A 67 -2.97 -0.91 14.99
N PHE A 68 -3.74 -0.62 13.94
CA PHE A 68 -3.31 -0.74 12.55
C PHE A 68 -3.22 0.64 11.88
N LEU A 69 -2.14 0.86 11.14
CA LEU A 69 -1.96 2.02 10.25
C LEU A 69 -1.74 1.53 8.82
N GLU A 70 -2.48 2.10 7.88
CA GLU A 70 -2.24 1.96 6.45
C GLU A 70 -1.79 3.29 5.86
N ILE A 71 -0.63 3.28 5.22
CA ILE A 71 -0.12 4.38 4.40
C ILE A 71 -0.53 4.13 2.95
N GLY A 72 -0.90 5.18 2.22
CA GLY A 72 -1.37 5.08 0.84
C GLY A 72 -2.69 4.33 0.72
N SER A 73 -3.68 4.67 1.56
CA SER A 73 -4.91 3.88 1.69
C SER A 73 -5.76 3.78 0.42
N GLY A 74 -5.59 4.67 -0.56
CA GLY A 74 -6.22 4.55 -1.88
C GLY A 74 -7.75 4.51 -1.80
N THR A 75 -8.34 3.39 -2.23
CA THR A 75 -9.77 3.13 -2.11
C THR A 75 -10.19 2.69 -0.70
N GLY A 76 -9.24 2.29 0.15
CA GLY A 76 -9.47 1.81 1.51
C GLY A 76 -9.77 0.32 1.61
N ILE A 77 -9.55 -0.46 0.54
CA ILE A 77 -9.94 -1.88 0.49
C ILE A 77 -9.20 -2.71 1.54
N VAL A 78 -7.86 -2.57 1.62
CA VAL A 78 -7.05 -3.29 2.61
C VAL A 78 -7.43 -2.86 4.02
N LEU A 79 -7.61 -1.55 4.24
CA LEU A 79 -8.01 -0.98 5.54
C LEU A 79 -9.34 -1.54 6.03
N VAL A 80 -10.34 -1.62 5.15
CA VAL A 80 -11.67 -2.15 5.45
C VAL A 80 -11.58 -3.64 5.81
N HIS A 81 -10.93 -4.46 4.98
CA HIS A 81 -10.79 -5.90 5.24
C HIS A 81 -10.02 -6.15 6.55
N THR A 82 -8.96 -5.39 6.78
CA THR A 82 -8.17 -5.47 8.03
C THR A 82 -9.01 -5.06 9.24
N ALA A 83 -9.78 -3.98 9.13
CA ALA A 83 -10.64 -3.52 10.21
C ALA A 83 -11.74 -4.52 10.58
N LEU A 84 -12.31 -5.21 9.58
CA LEU A 84 -13.31 -6.25 9.75
C LEU A 84 -12.75 -7.50 10.46
N SER A 85 -11.44 -7.74 10.36
CA SER A 85 -10.74 -8.81 11.11
C SER A 85 -10.55 -8.51 12.60
N GLY A 86 -10.99 -7.34 13.08
CA GLY A 86 -11.15 -7.09 14.52
C GLY A 86 -10.03 -6.29 15.18
N VAL A 87 -9.37 -5.40 14.45
CA VAL A 87 -8.44 -4.40 15.02
C VAL A 87 -9.10 -3.59 16.15
N ASN A 88 -8.27 -3.04 17.04
CA ASN A 88 -8.73 -2.12 18.09
C ASN A 88 -9.04 -0.74 17.49
N LYS A 89 -8.09 -0.18 16.73
CA LYS A 89 -8.30 1.00 15.86
C LYS A 89 -7.55 0.82 14.54
N GLY A 90 -8.11 1.38 13.48
CA GLY A 90 -7.47 1.50 12.17
C GLY A 90 -7.30 2.97 11.78
N ILE A 91 -6.17 3.33 11.18
CA ILE A 91 -5.96 4.64 10.57
C ILE A 91 -5.50 4.44 9.14
N GLY A 92 -6.14 5.13 8.19
CA GLY A 92 -5.63 5.27 6.82
C GLY A 92 -5.05 6.67 6.62
N ILE A 93 -3.90 6.76 5.95
CA ILE A 93 -3.32 8.04 5.50
C ILE A 93 -3.07 7.97 4.00
N ASP A 94 -3.46 9.01 3.30
CA ASP A 94 -3.15 9.15 1.88
C ASP A 94 -2.76 10.59 1.54
N ILE A 95 -1.80 10.75 0.62
CA ILE A 95 -1.35 12.05 0.13
C ILE A 95 -2.33 12.65 -0.90
N SER A 96 -3.08 11.79 -1.60
CA SER A 96 -4.10 12.19 -2.55
C SER A 96 -5.39 12.55 -1.83
N HIS A 97 -5.86 13.77 -2.04
CA HIS A 97 -7.15 14.20 -1.50
C HIS A 97 -8.31 13.35 -2.04
N GLY A 98 -8.24 12.92 -3.31
CA GLY A 98 -9.23 12.04 -3.92
C GLY A 98 -9.29 10.65 -3.27
N ALA A 99 -8.12 10.06 -2.99
CA ALA A 99 -8.00 8.77 -2.30
C ALA A 99 -8.47 8.87 -0.84
N TYR A 100 -8.10 9.94 -0.14
CA TYR A 100 -8.61 10.25 1.20
C TYR A 100 -10.16 10.25 1.22
N LEU A 101 -10.80 10.96 0.29
CA LEU A 101 -12.26 11.00 0.18
C LEU A 101 -12.85 9.63 -0.21
N ASN A 102 -12.17 8.87 -1.06
CA ASN A 102 -12.60 7.53 -1.46
C ASN A 102 -12.56 6.55 -0.27
N THR A 103 -11.46 6.54 0.47
CA THR A 103 -11.31 5.71 1.67
C THR A 103 -12.42 6.05 2.67
N LEU A 104 -12.68 7.34 2.93
CA LEU A 104 -13.80 7.76 3.79
C LEU A 104 -15.16 7.23 3.31
N ALA A 105 -15.44 7.26 2.01
CA ALA A 105 -16.68 6.74 1.45
C ALA A 105 -16.83 5.24 1.71
N ASN A 106 -15.76 4.46 1.53
CA ASN A 106 -15.78 3.02 1.78
C ASN A 106 -15.84 2.64 3.26
N ILE A 107 -15.18 3.40 4.15
CA ILE A 107 -15.34 3.24 5.60
C ILE A 107 -16.81 3.47 6.01
N ARG A 108 -17.48 4.46 5.41
CA ARG A 108 -18.92 4.69 5.65
C ARG A 108 -19.80 3.59 5.08
N LYS A 109 -19.56 3.14 3.83
CA LYS A 109 -20.31 2.04 3.18
C LYS A 109 -20.29 0.77 4.03
N HIS A 110 -19.18 0.51 4.74
CA HIS A 110 -19.00 -0.67 5.58
C HIS A 110 -19.30 -0.47 7.08
N GLY A 111 -19.80 0.70 7.50
CA GLY A 111 -20.18 0.95 8.89
C GLY A 111 -19.00 0.97 9.89
N LEU A 112 -17.79 1.29 9.43
CA LEU A 112 -16.54 1.19 10.19
C LEU A 112 -16.11 2.49 10.88
N GLN A 113 -16.92 3.56 10.82
CA GLN A 113 -16.56 4.91 11.30
C GLN A 113 -16.22 4.96 12.80
N LYS A 114 -16.67 4.00 13.60
CA LYS A 114 -16.35 3.92 15.03
C LYS A 114 -14.97 3.34 15.33
N LYS A 115 -14.39 2.60 14.39
CA LYS A 115 -13.11 1.89 14.54
C LYS A 115 -12.00 2.43 13.64
N VAL A 116 -12.38 3.02 12.51
CA VAL A 116 -11.43 3.47 11.49
C VAL A 116 -11.56 4.97 11.26
N THR A 117 -10.42 5.63 11.24
CA THR A 117 -10.30 7.04 10.83
C THR A 117 -9.40 7.14 9.61
N VAL A 118 -9.53 8.25 8.87
CA VAL A 118 -8.70 8.52 7.69
C VAL A 118 -8.15 9.93 7.82
N ARG A 119 -6.90 10.14 7.44
CA ARG A 119 -6.24 11.45 7.43
C ARG A 119 -5.65 11.73 6.05
N HIS A 120 -5.61 13.00 5.68
CA HIS A 120 -4.97 13.46 4.44
C HIS A 120 -3.59 14.00 4.79
N GLY A 121 -2.55 13.52 4.11
CA GLY A 121 -1.18 14.00 4.26
C GLY A 121 -0.12 13.01 3.79
N ASP A 122 1.14 13.39 3.97
CA ASP A 122 2.28 12.62 3.49
C ASP A 122 2.81 11.68 4.58
N LEU A 123 2.79 10.38 4.32
CA LEU A 123 3.27 9.33 5.23
C LEU A 123 2.80 9.52 6.68
N TYR A 124 3.70 9.87 7.59
CA TYR A 124 3.45 10.00 9.03
C TYR A 124 3.18 11.45 9.46
N ASP A 125 3.27 12.44 8.57
CA ASP A 125 3.11 13.87 8.90
C ASP A 125 1.79 14.18 9.65
N PRO A 126 0.64 13.52 9.36
CA PRO A 126 -0.61 13.75 10.10
C PRO A 126 -0.70 13.08 11.47
N LEU A 127 0.34 12.38 11.92
CA LEU A 127 0.39 11.68 13.20
C LEU A 127 1.09 12.53 14.25
N SER A 128 0.65 12.42 15.50
CA SER A 128 1.44 12.92 16.62
C SER A 128 2.56 11.95 16.99
N ALA A 129 3.60 12.45 17.65
CA ALA A 129 4.76 11.65 18.02
C ALA A 129 4.45 10.49 18.99
N ASP A 130 3.34 10.57 19.75
CA ASP A 130 2.89 9.54 20.68
C ASP A 130 2.00 8.46 20.03
N GLU A 131 1.56 8.66 18.79
CA GLU A 131 0.78 7.66 18.07
C GLU A 131 1.66 6.50 17.60
N LYS A 132 1.43 5.33 18.21
CA LYS A 132 2.11 4.07 17.91
C LYS A 132 1.14 2.99 17.47
N PHE A 133 1.62 2.08 16.63
CA PHE A 133 0.84 0.99 16.02
C PHE A 133 1.54 -0.36 16.22
N ASP A 134 0.74 -1.42 16.30
CA ASP A 134 1.23 -2.80 16.34
C ASP A 134 1.65 -3.26 14.93
N VAL A 135 0.95 -2.75 13.91
CA VAL A 135 1.23 -3.05 12.50
C VAL A 135 1.06 -1.78 11.67
N ILE A 136 2.07 -1.46 10.86
CA ILE A 136 1.99 -0.40 9.84
C ILE A 136 2.13 -1.08 8.48
N PHE A 137 1.18 -0.89 7.59
CA PHE A 137 1.20 -1.45 6.23
C PHE A 137 1.30 -0.34 5.19
N TRP A 138 2.04 -0.61 4.11
CA TRP A 138 1.93 0.14 2.87
C TRP A 138 2.06 -0.80 1.67
N ASN A 139 1.10 -0.74 0.75
CA ASN A 139 1.34 -1.19 -0.62
C ASN A 139 2.18 -0.13 -1.34
N THR A 140 3.50 -0.28 -1.31
CA THR A 140 4.41 0.76 -1.81
C THR A 140 4.26 0.94 -3.32
N PRO A 141 4.49 2.14 -3.88
CA PRO A 141 4.68 2.31 -5.32
C PRO A 141 5.93 1.55 -5.78
N PHE A 142 5.75 0.46 -6.55
CA PHE A 142 6.85 -0.45 -6.89
C PHE A 142 7.86 0.15 -7.88
N GLY A 143 7.44 1.05 -8.77
CA GLY A 143 8.28 1.50 -9.87
C GLY A 143 9.37 2.47 -9.43
N PHE A 144 10.63 2.07 -9.56
CA PHE A 144 11.77 2.96 -9.35
C PHE A 144 11.96 3.85 -10.60
N VAL A 145 12.04 5.16 -10.41
CA VAL A 145 12.29 6.12 -11.49
C VAL A 145 13.30 7.18 -11.07
N ASP A 146 14.04 7.73 -12.04
CA ASP A 146 15.00 8.83 -11.82
C ASP A 146 14.41 10.22 -12.13
N ARG A 147 13.09 10.30 -12.38
CA ARG A 147 12.37 11.56 -12.64
C ARG A 147 11.57 11.99 -11.42
N TYR A 148 11.74 13.23 -11.00
CA TYR A 148 11.13 13.75 -9.76
C TYR A 148 9.80 14.47 -9.96
N ASN A 149 9.50 14.92 -11.19
CA ASN A 149 8.24 15.59 -11.49
C ASN A 149 7.13 14.57 -11.76
N LEU A 150 6.63 13.95 -10.69
CA LEU A 150 5.47 13.06 -10.73
C LEU A 150 4.20 13.81 -10.33
N THR A 151 3.12 13.58 -11.08
CA THR A 151 1.77 13.91 -10.62
C THR A 151 1.42 13.11 -9.36
N VAL A 152 0.46 13.58 -8.57
CA VAL A 152 -0.04 12.84 -7.39
C VAL A 152 -0.52 11.44 -7.76
N PHE A 153 -1.05 11.26 -8.97
CA PHE A 153 -1.55 9.98 -9.43
C PHE A 153 -0.41 9.01 -9.82
N GLU A 154 0.63 9.51 -10.48
CA GLU A 154 1.83 8.70 -10.78
C GLU A 154 2.53 8.20 -9.52
N LYS A 155 2.47 8.96 -8.42
CA LYS A 155 2.99 8.54 -7.11
C LYS A 155 2.30 7.30 -6.53
N ALA A 156 1.16 6.88 -7.08
CA ALA A 156 0.52 5.62 -6.71
C ALA A 156 1.30 4.38 -7.18
N VAL A 157 2.16 4.52 -8.21
CA VAL A 157 2.92 3.39 -8.79
C VAL A 157 4.41 3.67 -8.94
N PHE A 158 4.84 4.93 -8.91
CA PHE A 158 6.25 5.34 -9.05
C PHE A 158 6.75 6.11 -7.82
N ASP A 159 7.99 5.84 -7.41
CA ASP A 159 8.67 6.55 -6.33
C ASP A 159 10.09 6.96 -6.75
N PRO A 160 10.34 8.27 -6.97
CA PRO A 160 11.61 8.75 -7.49
C PRO A 160 12.75 8.46 -6.51
N GLY A 161 13.73 7.68 -6.95
CA GLY A 161 14.83 7.24 -6.09
C GLY A 161 14.41 6.45 -4.85
N TYR A 162 13.15 5.97 -4.79
CA TYR A 162 12.54 5.38 -3.59
C TYR A 162 12.55 6.28 -2.33
N GLN A 163 12.45 7.60 -2.51
CA GLN A 163 12.46 8.56 -1.40
C GLN A 163 11.31 8.35 -0.41
N ALA A 164 10.11 8.06 -0.90
CA ALA A 164 8.96 7.83 -0.02
C ALA A 164 9.07 6.48 0.68
N THR A 165 9.54 5.44 -0.01
CA THR A 165 9.79 4.10 0.54
C THR A 165 10.85 4.12 1.63
N GLU A 166 11.96 4.85 1.43
CA GLU A 166 13.00 5.02 2.45
C GLU A 166 12.45 5.77 3.68
N ARG A 167 11.70 6.86 3.47
CA ARG A 167 11.04 7.59 4.57
C ARG A 167 10.04 6.73 5.31
N TYR A 168 9.25 5.92 4.61
CA TYR A 168 8.31 4.97 5.22
C TYR A 168 9.03 4.05 6.21
N ILE A 169 10.16 3.48 5.81
CA ILE A 169 10.94 2.57 6.66
C ILE A 169 11.54 3.31 7.86
N ILE A 170 12.26 4.42 7.61
CA ILE A 170 13.00 5.15 8.65
C ILE A 170 12.04 5.74 9.68
N GLN A 171 11.00 6.45 9.22
CA GLN A 171 10.05 7.12 10.09
C GLN A 171 9.10 6.11 10.75
N GLY A 172 8.77 5.02 10.06
CA GLY A 172 7.92 3.96 10.59
C GLY A 172 8.43 3.36 11.88
N ARG A 173 9.76 3.20 12.04
CA ARG A 173 10.38 2.75 13.31
C ARG A 173 9.93 3.58 14.51
N ASN A 174 9.80 4.89 14.33
CA ASN A 174 9.36 5.79 15.39
C ASN A 174 7.87 5.64 15.72
N HIS A 175 7.06 5.02 14.87
CA HIS A 175 5.62 4.85 15.08
C HIS A 175 5.22 3.41 15.42
N LEU A 176 6.19 2.54 15.71
CA LEU A 176 5.92 1.17 16.18
C LEU A 176 5.80 1.10 17.70
N LYS A 177 4.84 0.31 18.17
CA LYS A 177 4.79 -0.17 19.56
C LYS A 177 5.91 -1.20 19.80
N PRO A 178 6.19 -1.58 21.06
CA PRO A 178 6.98 -2.77 21.35
C PRO A 178 6.44 -3.98 20.58
N TYR A 179 7.32 -4.72 19.89
CA TYR A 179 6.99 -5.84 19.01
C TYR A 179 6.15 -5.48 17.77
N GLY A 180 6.02 -4.19 17.48
CA GLY A 180 5.42 -3.71 16.25
C GLY A 180 6.27 -4.03 15.03
N ARG A 181 5.63 -4.09 13.86
CA ARG A 181 6.27 -4.45 12.59
C ARG A 181 5.73 -3.64 11.42
N LEU A 182 6.56 -3.47 10.40
CA LEU A 182 6.16 -2.94 9.11
C LEU A 182 5.74 -4.10 8.20
N LEU A 183 4.68 -3.89 7.44
CA LEU A 183 4.25 -4.76 6.35
C LEU A 183 4.40 -3.99 5.04
N ILE A 184 5.14 -4.56 4.10
CA ILE A 184 5.52 -3.89 2.85
C ILE A 184 4.97 -4.72 1.70
N GLY A 185 3.95 -4.19 1.02
CA GLY A 185 3.57 -4.67 -0.31
C GLY A 185 4.61 -4.22 -1.31
N PHE A 186 5.14 -5.15 -2.10
CA PHE A 186 6.18 -4.91 -3.08
C PHE A 186 6.03 -5.84 -4.29
N SER A 187 6.76 -5.55 -5.37
CA SER A 187 6.96 -6.46 -6.49
C SER A 187 8.44 -6.57 -6.79
N THR A 188 9.03 -7.76 -6.62
CA THR A 188 10.43 -8.00 -7.01
C THR A 188 10.62 -8.05 -8.53
N THR A 189 9.52 -8.14 -9.29
CA THR A 189 9.54 -8.01 -10.76
C THR A 189 9.57 -6.54 -11.19
N LEU A 190 8.75 -5.68 -10.57
CA LEU A 190 8.58 -4.27 -10.97
C LEU A 190 9.50 -3.30 -10.21
N GLY A 191 10.07 -3.75 -9.08
CA GLY A 191 10.81 -2.91 -8.15
C GLY A 191 12.25 -3.31 -7.91
N ARG A 192 13.02 -2.39 -7.35
CA ARG A 192 14.42 -2.55 -6.95
C ARG A 192 14.52 -3.10 -5.54
N PHE A 193 14.39 -4.42 -5.42
CA PHE A 193 14.43 -5.11 -4.12
C PHE A 193 15.75 -4.91 -3.38
N ASP A 194 16.86 -4.76 -4.11
CA ASP A 194 18.18 -4.47 -3.53
C ASP A 194 18.18 -3.14 -2.73
N LEU A 195 17.49 -2.11 -3.23
CA LEU A 195 17.35 -0.84 -2.51
C LEU A 195 16.44 -0.97 -1.30
N LEU A 196 15.32 -1.69 -1.42
CA LEU A 196 14.43 -1.96 -0.29
C LEU A 196 15.18 -2.66 0.84
N GLN A 197 15.95 -3.72 0.52
CA GLN A 197 16.79 -4.43 1.49
C GLN A 197 17.82 -3.51 2.14
N LYS A 198 18.47 -2.65 1.35
CA LYS A 198 19.44 -1.68 1.87
C LYS A 198 18.80 -0.73 2.90
N PHE A 199 17.64 -0.14 2.60
CA PHE A 199 16.96 0.78 3.53
C PHE A 199 16.54 0.09 4.83
N LEU A 200 16.03 -1.14 4.73
CA LEU A 200 15.66 -1.96 5.90
C LEU A 200 16.88 -2.27 6.77
N GLN A 201 17.99 -2.69 6.15
CA GLN A 201 19.24 -2.97 6.87
C GLN A 201 19.80 -1.72 7.56
N GLN A 202 19.80 -0.58 6.86
CA GLN A 202 20.28 0.70 7.41
C GLN A 202 19.39 1.23 8.55
N SER A 203 18.15 0.76 8.64
CA SER A 203 17.18 1.15 9.66
C SER A 203 17.02 0.10 10.77
N ASP A 204 17.96 -0.83 10.88
CA ASP A 204 17.99 -1.92 11.85
C ASP A 204 16.71 -2.77 11.85
N PHE A 205 16.23 -3.17 10.66
CA PHE A 205 15.15 -4.13 10.50
C PHE A 205 15.65 -5.46 9.95
N THR A 206 15.09 -6.57 10.43
CA THR A 206 15.11 -7.85 9.71
C THR A 206 13.89 -7.95 8.83
N VAL A 207 14.03 -8.54 7.64
CA VAL A 207 12.93 -8.72 6.69
C VAL A 207 12.73 -10.19 6.34
N ARG A 208 11.48 -10.63 6.26
CA ARG A 208 11.10 -11.95 5.74
C ARG A 208 9.94 -11.84 4.76
N LEU A 209 9.88 -12.77 3.82
CA LEU A 209 8.71 -12.94 2.97
C LEU A 209 7.57 -13.56 3.79
N ALA A 210 6.41 -12.91 3.83
CA ALA A 210 5.23 -13.40 4.54
C ALA A 210 4.22 -14.07 3.60
N ALA A 211 4.02 -13.50 2.40
CA ALA A 211 3.18 -14.09 1.36
C ALA A 211 3.66 -13.67 -0.04
N LYS A 212 3.30 -14.46 -1.06
CA LYS A 212 3.63 -14.19 -2.46
C LYS A 212 2.55 -14.73 -3.39
N THR A 213 2.26 -13.99 -4.46
CA THR A 213 1.46 -14.45 -5.61
C THR A 213 2.11 -14.00 -6.93
N ALA A 214 1.52 -14.41 -8.05
CA ALA A 214 1.93 -13.99 -9.39
C ALA A 214 0.70 -13.60 -10.23
N SER A 215 0.83 -12.60 -11.10
CA SER A 215 -0.23 -12.23 -12.05
C SER A 215 -0.47 -13.33 -13.09
N MET A 216 -1.69 -13.39 -13.63
CA MET A 216 -2.09 -14.38 -14.62
C MET A 216 -1.77 -13.92 -16.06
N GLU A 217 -0.48 -13.82 -16.38
CA GLU A 217 -0.01 -13.36 -17.69
C GLU A 217 1.08 -14.25 -18.29
N THR A 218 1.41 -14.03 -19.57
CA THR A 218 2.49 -14.77 -20.26
C THR A 218 3.86 -14.57 -19.60
N HIS A 219 4.07 -13.38 -19.01
CA HIS A 219 5.25 -13.05 -18.21
C HIS A 219 4.78 -12.56 -16.83
N PRO A 220 4.66 -13.47 -15.85
CA PRO A 220 4.06 -13.14 -14.57
C PRO A 220 4.82 -12.05 -13.81
N VAL A 221 4.07 -11.11 -13.23
CA VAL A 221 4.55 -10.16 -12.25
C VAL A 221 4.33 -10.76 -10.87
N PHE A 222 5.37 -10.78 -10.04
CA PHE A 222 5.22 -11.22 -8.65
C PHE A 222 4.74 -10.08 -7.77
N PHE A 223 3.83 -10.39 -6.85
CA PHE A 223 3.43 -9.52 -5.76
C PHE A 223 3.80 -10.20 -4.45
N GLU A 224 4.50 -9.49 -3.59
CA GLU A 224 5.04 -9.99 -2.35
C GLU A 224 4.62 -9.11 -1.18
N LEU A 225 4.25 -9.76 -0.08
CA LEU A 225 4.07 -9.11 1.21
C LEU A 225 5.26 -9.46 2.08
N PHE A 226 6.07 -8.46 2.40
CA PHE A 226 7.20 -8.58 3.31
C PHE A 226 6.82 -8.12 4.71
N GLU A 227 7.38 -8.77 5.71
CA GLU A 227 7.29 -8.37 7.11
C GLU A 227 8.67 -7.95 7.61
N ALA A 228 8.77 -6.71 8.08
CA ALA A 228 9.98 -6.15 8.63
C ALA A 228 9.81 -5.87 10.14
N THR A 229 10.67 -6.50 10.95
CA THR A 229 10.69 -6.37 12.41
C THR A 229 11.95 -5.65 12.88
N PRO A 230 11.85 -4.67 13.80
CA PRO A 230 13.03 -4.02 14.35
C PRO A 230 13.98 -5.04 15.00
N LEU A 231 15.27 -4.91 14.75
CA LEU A 231 16.31 -5.55 15.56
C LEU A 231 16.23 -4.99 16.99
N THR A 232 16.20 -5.91 17.94
CA THR A 232 16.26 -5.66 19.40
C THR A 232 17.66 -5.31 19.84
#